data_AF-A0A0U3R2K5-F1
#
_entry.id   AF-A0A0U3R2K5-F1
#
_cell.length_a   1.000
_cell.length_b   1.000
_cell.length_c   1.000
_cell.angle_alpha   90.00
_cell.angle_beta   90.00
_cell.angle_gamma   90.00
#
_symmetry.space_group_name_H-M   'P 1'
#
loop_
_entity.id
_entity.type
_entity.pdbx_description
1 polymer ?
#
loop_
_entity_poly.entity_id
_entity_poly.type
_entity_poly.pdbx_seq_one_letter_code
_entity_poly.pdbx_strand_id
1 'polypeptide(L)'
;MRLRHDATETSQDRAAPAGYGLDRKQVAEFVAGTLDTEGEAALARQVARLLPFHGTWPHRIAEQMSQIMDHVGGQRELMAWLDRHPGLPRLVARLYVFMGLLDQYSAVPAVVTAMREYRERTPYPTGLETYLVPATGDDTLASIAFKVEKLLGEEQPREAVELALATAAWLQQIAPRARELDPEVGDLNELMERVRQDVRAAAADI
;
A
#
# COMPACT_ATOMS: atom_id res chain seq x y z
N MET A 1 2.62 -32.71 29.02
CA MET A 1 3.28 -33.02 27.73
C MET A 1 3.10 -31.82 26.79
N ARG A 2 4.18 -31.03 26.64
CA ARG A 2 4.57 -30.08 25.57
C ARG A 2 3.53 -29.19 24.82
N LEU A 3 3.55 -27.90 25.20
CA LEU A 3 3.77 -26.65 24.42
C LEU A 3 3.25 -26.47 22.98
N ARG A 4 2.56 -25.33 22.75
CA ARG A 4 2.98 -24.20 21.86
C ARG A 4 2.00 -23.02 22.08
N HIS A 5 2.39 -21.87 22.65
CA HIS A 5 3.17 -20.76 22.03
C HIS A 5 2.63 -20.42 20.64
N ASP A 6 1.92 -19.29 20.53
CA ASP A 6 1.97 -18.29 19.43
C ASP A 6 0.91 -17.20 19.64
N ALA A 7 0.96 -16.52 20.79
CA ALA A 7 0.20 -15.28 21.05
C ALA A 7 1.14 -14.11 21.36
N THR A 8 2.39 -14.20 20.89
CA THR A 8 3.46 -13.26 21.21
C THR A 8 4.31 -12.94 19.99
N GLU A 9 3.70 -12.72 18.82
CA GLU A 9 4.32 -11.87 17.79
C GLU A 9 4.14 -10.40 18.20
N THR A 10 4.72 -10.06 19.35
CA THR A 10 4.68 -8.72 19.93
C THR A 10 5.74 -7.86 19.30
N SER A 11 5.32 -6.95 18.41
CA SER A 11 5.92 -5.63 18.12
C SER A 11 7.40 -5.53 17.66
N GLN A 12 8.20 -6.59 17.75
CA GLN A 12 9.62 -6.60 17.37
C GLN A 12 9.82 -6.75 15.86
N ASP A 13 8.86 -7.37 15.17
CA ASP A 13 8.87 -7.56 13.71
C ASP A 13 8.54 -6.30 12.90
N ARG A 14 8.37 -5.16 13.59
CA ARG A 14 7.95 -3.91 12.97
C ARG A 14 9.07 -2.89 12.81
N ALA A 15 10.25 -3.10 13.41
CA ALA A 15 11.35 -2.16 13.25
C ALA A 15 11.99 -2.32 11.86
N ALA A 16 12.29 -1.20 11.20
CA ALA A 16 13.05 -1.24 9.94
C ALA A 16 14.39 -1.99 10.17
N PRO A 17 14.80 -2.91 9.27
CA PRO A 17 16.04 -3.68 9.45
C PRO A 17 17.28 -2.79 9.61
N ALA A 18 18.31 -3.30 10.30
CA ALA A 18 19.58 -2.58 10.41
C ALA A 18 20.15 -2.26 9.01
N GLY A 19 20.32 -0.97 8.69
CA GLY A 19 20.71 -0.49 7.36
C GLY A 19 19.62 0.25 6.59
N TYR A 20 18.37 0.26 7.09
CA TYR A 20 17.31 1.13 6.61
C TYR A 20 17.42 2.52 7.27
N GLY A 21 17.56 3.56 6.46
CA GLY A 21 17.66 4.93 6.94
C GLY A 21 17.74 5.94 5.79
N LEU A 22 17.52 7.20 6.13
CA LEU A 22 17.69 8.32 5.22
C LEU A 22 19.08 8.91 5.38
N ASP A 23 19.81 9.03 4.27
CA ASP A 23 21.07 9.76 4.23
C ASP A 23 20.81 11.23 4.58
N ARG A 24 21.37 11.68 5.71
CA ARG A 24 21.15 13.04 6.23
C ARG A 24 21.59 14.13 5.27
N LYS A 25 22.68 13.90 4.54
CA LYS A 25 23.22 14.88 3.62
C LYS A 25 22.29 15.01 2.42
N GLN A 26 21.82 13.89 1.88
CA GLN A 26 20.84 13.89 0.78
C GLN A 26 19.52 14.55 1.19
N VAL A 27 19.01 14.29 2.40
CA VAL A 27 17.81 14.98 2.91
C VAL A 27 18.05 16.49 2.96
N ALA A 28 19.18 16.94 3.50
CA ALA A 28 19.48 18.36 3.60
C ALA A 28 19.62 19.03 2.21
N GLU A 29 20.33 18.39 1.27
CA GLU A 29 20.49 18.88 -0.09
C GLU A 29 19.17 18.88 -0.87
N PHE A 30 18.30 17.88 -0.63
CA PHE A 30 16.97 17.82 -1.24
C PHE A 30 16.10 18.98 -0.75
N VAL A 31 16.03 19.18 0.57
CA VAL A 31 15.26 20.27 1.17
C VAL A 31 15.79 21.65 0.75
N ALA A 32 17.10 21.77 0.54
CA ALA A 32 17.74 22.98 0.03
C ALA A 32 17.56 23.20 -1.49
N GLY A 33 17.01 22.23 -2.23
CA GLY A 33 16.88 22.29 -3.68
C GLY A 33 18.21 22.21 -4.44
N THR A 34 19.24 21.62 -3.81
CA THR A 34 20.60 21.50 -4.38
C THR A 34 20.98 20.06 -4.71
N LEU A 35 20.14 19.08 -4.38
CA LEU A 35 20.36 17.68 -4.73
C LEU A 35 20.21 17.50 -6.25
N ASP A 36 21.13 16.77 -6.85
CA ASP A 36 21.06 16.46 -8.28
C ASP A 36 20.04 15.34 -8.57
N THR A 37 19.78 15.10 -9.85
CA THR A 37 18.78 14.11 -10.28
C THR A 37 19.11 12.69 -9.82
N GLU A 38 20.39 12.31 -9.80
CA GLU A 38 20.82 10.99 -9.35
C GLU A 38 20.63 10.84 -7.83
N GLY A 39 21.00 11.86 -7.06
CA GLY A 39 20.79 11.95 -5.63
C GLY A 39 19.30 11.91 -5.28
N GLU A 40 18.44 12.62 -6.01
CA GLU A 40 16.99 12.57 -5.83
C GLU A 40 16.43 11.15 -6.06
N ALA A 41 16.87 10.47 -7.12
CA ALA A 41 16.45 9.09 -7.39
C ALA A 41 16.94 8.14 -6.28
N ALA A 42 18.14 8.36 -5.73
CA ALA A 42 18.66 7.59 -4.60
C ALA A 42 17.87 7.84 -3.32
N LEU A 43 17.51 9.10 -3.04
CA LEU A 43 16.68 9.46 -1.89
C LEU A 43 15.26 8.88 -2.03
N ALA A 44 14.65 8.94 -3.21
CA ALA A 44 13.35 8.34 -3.49
C ALA A 44 13.34 6.83 -3.20
N ARG A 45 14.43 6.12 -3.57
CA ARG A 45 14.59 4.69 -3.21
C ARG A 45 14.68 4.47 -1.69
N GLN A 46 15.38 5.32 -0.96
CA GLN A 46 15.45 5.21 0.50
C GLN A 46 14.09 5.45 1.16
N VAL A 47 13.36 6.48 0.70
CA VAL A 47 12.01 6.79 1.19
C VAL A 47 11.06 5.63 0.89
N ALA A 48 11.06 5.11 -0.34
CA ALA A 48 10.21 3.98 -0.74
C ALA A 48 10.42 2.74 0.12
N ARG A 49 11.68 2.46 0.50
CA ARG A 49 12.05 1.37 1.40
C ARG A 49 11.60 1.61 2.84
N LEU A 50 11.52 2.86 3.29
CA LEU A 50 11.16 3.20 4.67
C LEU A 50 9.65 3.32 4.90
N LEU A 51 8.88 3.69 3.88
CA LEU A 51 7.42 3.91 3.98
C LEU A 51 6.65 2.78 4.69
N PRO A 52 6.88 1.49 4.39
CA PRO A 52 6.17 0.39 5.05
C PRO A 52 6.35 0.33 6.58
N PHE A 53 7.36 1.01 7.12
CA PHE A 53 7.69 1.03 8.54
C PHE A 53 7.21 2.31 9.26
N HIS A 54 6.32 3.10 8.63
CA HIS A 54 5.93 4.42 9.16
C HIS A 54 5.41 4.39 10.60
N GLY A 55 4.71 3.33 11.01
CA GLY A 55 4.20 3.17 12.38
C GLY A 55 5.26 2.91 13.45
N THR A 56 6.53 2.72 13.08
CA THR A 56 7.61 2.31 13.99
C THR A 56 8.92 3.06 13.78
N TRP A 57 8.90 4.14 13.00
CA TRP A 57 10.09 4.94 12.76
C TRP A 57 10.68 5.49 14.06
N PRO A 58 12.02 5.39 14.24
CA PRO A 58 12.71 6.17 15.26
C PRO A 58 12.45 7.67 15.04
N HIS A 59 12.42 8.45 16.12
CA HIS A 59 12.12 9.89 16.08
C HIS A 59 12.91 10.66 15.01
N ARG A 60 14.20 10.34 14.84
CA ARG A 60 15.07 10.92 13.82
C ARG A 60 14.60 10.67 12.39
N ILE A 61 14.13 9.45 12.09
CA ILE A 61 13.60 9.13 10.75
C ILE A 61 12.28 9.84 10.53
N ALA A 62 11.41 9.87 11.55
CA ALA A 62 10.15 10.61 11.48
C ALA A 62 10.38 12.12 11.23
N GLU A 63 11.37 12.73 11.88
CA GLU A 63 11.76 14.12 11.65
C GLU A 63 12.25 14.35 10.21
N GLN A 64 13.16 13.50 9.71
CA GLN A 64 13.66 13.60 8.34
C GLN A 64 12.53 13.40 7.31
N MET A 65 11.64 12.44 7.54
CA MET A 65 10.46 12.23 6.69
C MET A 65 9.50 13.43 6.73
N SER A 66 9.32 14.07 7.90
CA SER A 66 8.54 15.32 8.02
C SER A 66 9.15 16.42 7.16
N GLN A 67 10.47 16.61 7.21
CA GLN A 67 11.15 17.63 6.39
C GLN A 67 10.98 17.37 4.89
N ILE A 68 11.07 16.11 4.46
CA ILE A 68 10.82 15.72 3.06
C ILE A 68 9.36 16.04 2.69
N MET A 69 8.39 15.64 3.53
CA MET A 69 6.97 15.89 3.28
C MET A 69 6.66 17.38 3.19
N ASP A 70 7.20 18.19 4.11
CA ASP A 70 7.02 19.64 4.12
C ASP A 70 7.60 20.28 2.86
N HIS A 71 8.77 19.80 2.40
CA HIS A 71 9.41 20.28 1.18
C HIS A 71 8.60 19.94 -0.08
N VAL A 72 8.09 18.71 -0.21
CA VAL A 72 7.33 18.30 -1.41
C VAL A 72 5.88 18.80 -1.40
N GLY A 73 5.33 19.16 -0.24
CA GLY A 73 3.98 19.72 -0.10
C GLY A 73 2.94 18.80 0.54
N GLY A 74 3.37 17.73 1.21
CA GLY A 74 2.51 16.80 1.94
C GLY A 74 2.51 15.37 1.39
N GLN A 75 1.63 14.52 1.92
CA GLN A 75 1.60 13.08 1.61
C GLN A 75 1.23 12.81 0.15
N ARG A 76 0.28 13.55 -0.42
CA ARG A 76 -0.14 13.37 -1.81
C ARG A 76 1.00 13.70 -2.77
N GLU A 77 1.69 14.80 -2.51
CA GLU A 77 2.82 15.27 -3.29
C GLU A 77 4.05 14.38 -3.09
N LEU A 78 4.21 13.76 -1.92
CA LEU A 78 5.21 12.71 -1.70
C LEU A 78 4.98 11.51 -2.62
N MET A 79 3.74 11.02 -2.73
CA MET A 79 3.42 9.93 -3.66
C MET A 79 3.68 10.34 -5.12
N ALA A 80 3.30 11.56 -5.50
CA ALA A 80 3.58 12.09 -6.84
C ALA A 80 5.08 12.28 -7.11
N TRP A 81 5.88 12.61 -6.09
CA TRP A 81 7.32 12.67 -6.21
C TRP A 81 7.94 11.28 -6.38
N LEU A 82 7.54 10.30 -5.58
CA LEU A 82 7.99 8.91 -5.73
C LEU A 82 7.62 8.30 -7.09
N ASP A 83 6.42 8.60 -7.59
CA ASP A 83 5.92 8.11 -8.88
C ASP A 83 6.76 8.52 -10.09
N ARG A 84 7.46 9.66 -9.99
CA ARG A 84 8.38 10.15 -11.05
C ARG A 84 9.63 9.29 -11.19
N HIS A 85 9.98 8.50 -10.18
CA HIS A 85 11.22 7.70 -10.16
C HIS A 85 10.93 6.22 -10.46
N PRO A 86 11.46 5.65 -11.56
CA PRO A 86 11.17 4.27 -11.95
C PRO A 86 11.68 3.23 -10.93
N GLY A 87 11.14 2.03 -11.01
CA GLY A 87 11.45 0.91 -10.11
C GLY A 87 10.65 0.97 -8.81
N LEU A 88 11.30 0.62 -7.70
CA LEU A 88 10.66 0.53 -6.38
C LEU A 88 9.90 1.80 -5.95
N PRO A 89 10.41 3.04 -6.13
CA PRO A 89 9.68 4.24 -5.72
C PRO A 89 8.32 4.38 -6.39
N ARG A 90 8.26 4.20 -7.71
CA ARG A 90 7.00 4.21 -8.47
C ARG A 90 6.06 3.13 -8.01
N LEU A 91 6.53 1.89 -7.84
CA LEU A 91 5.67 0.81 -7.37
C LEU A 91 5.07 1.12 -6.00
N VAL A 92 5.90 1.55 -5.04
CA VAL A 92 5.44 1.90 -3.70
C VAL A 92 4.40 3.02 -3.76
N ALA A 93 4.63 4.07 -4.54
CA ALA A 93 3.65 5.13 -4.73
C ALA A 93 2.29 4.60 -5.23
N ARG A 94 2.30 3.73 -6.25
CA ARG A 94 1.06 3.13 -6.80
C ARG A 94 0.35 2.24 -5.81
N LEU A 95 1.08 1.45 -5.02
CA LEU A 95 0.51 0.60 -3.99
C LEU A 95 -0.06 1.42 -2.82
N TYR A 96 0.58 2.52 -2.40
CA TYR A 96 0.02 3.41 -1.37
C TYR A 96 -1.24 4.13 -1.82
N VAL A 97 -1.30 4.55 -3.09
CA VAL A 97 -2.55 5.09 -3.67
C VAL A 97 -3.65 4.02 -3.65
N PHE A 98 -3.33 2.79 -4.05
CA PHE A 98 -4.29 1.67 -3.99
C PHE A 98 -4.77 1.39 -2.55
N MET A 99 -3.87 1.36 -1.57
CA MET A 99 -4.21 1.16 -0.16
C MET A 99 -5.14 2.29 0.36
N GLY A 100 -4.91 3.53 -0.04
CA GLY A 100 -5.81 4.63 0.29
C GLY A 100 -7.22 4.46 -0.31
N LEU A 101 -7.32 3.91 -1.53
CA LEU A 101 -8.61 3.56 -2.12
C LEU A 101 -9.31 2.43 -1.35
N LEU A 102 -8.55 1.42 -0.91
CA LEU A 102 -9.10 0.33 -0.09
C LEU A 102 -9.67 0.86 1.22
N ASP A 103 -8.95 1.75 1.90
CA ASP A 103 -9.42 2.41 3.12
C ASP A 103 -10.71 3.21 2.87
N GLN A 104 -10.75 4.01 1.80
CA GLN A 104 -11.94 4.77 1.43
C GLN A 104 -13.16 3.86 1.18
N TYR A 105 -12.99 2.80 0.38
CA TYR A 105 -14.09 1.89 0.05
C TYR A 105 -14.46 0.94 1.18
N SER A 106 -13.59 0.75 2.17
CA SER A 106 -13.89 -0.02 3.38
C SER A 106 -15.05 0.59 4.19
N ALA A 107 -15.18 1.92 4.12
CA ALA A 107 -16.23 2.69 4.78
C ALA A 107 -17.54 2.78 3.99
N VAL A 108 -17.61 2.20 2.79
CA VAL A 108 -18.80 2.29 1.91
C VAL A 108 -19.70 1.06 2.09
N PRO A 109 -20.89 1.19 2.71
CA PRO A 109 -21.73 0.03 3.06
C PRO A 109 -22.17 -0.81 1.85
N ALA A 110 -22.38 -0.16 0.70
CA ALA A 110 -22.73 -0.84 -0.55
C ALA A 110 -21.60 -1.76 -1.04
N VAL A 111 -20.34 -1.33 -0.93
CA VAL A 111 -19.17 -2.15 -1.28
C VAL A 111 -19.03 -3.32 -0.32
N VAL A 112 -19.14 -3.07 0.99
CA VAL A 112 -19.08 -4.14 2.01
C VAL A 112 -20.17 -5.19 1.81
N THR A 113 -21.38 -4.76 1.48
CA THR A 113 -22.51 -5.66 1.21
C THR A 113 -22.26 -6.47 -0.06
N ALA A 114 -21.82 -5.82 -1.15
CA ALA A 114 -21.49 -6.51 -2.40
C ALA A 114 -20.35 -7.53 -2.23
N MET A 115 -19.32 -7.21 -1.43
CA MET A 115 -18.26 -8.16 -1.06
C MET A 115 -18.83 -9.39 -0.35
N ARG A 116 -19.73 -9.18 0.63
CA ARG A 116 -20.34 -10.27 1.40
C ARG A 116 -21.19 -11.18 0.51
N GLU A 117 -22.09 -10.61 -0.29
CA GLU A 117 -22.94 -11.35 -1.23
C GLU A 117 -22.12 -12.10 -2.31
N TYR A 118 -20.98 -11.53 -2.72
CA TYR A 118 -20.05 -12.23 -3.60
C TYR A 118 -19.43 -13.45 -2.90
N ARG A 119 -18.96 -13.26 -1.65
CA ARG A 119 -18.30 -14.32 -0.88
C ARG A 119 -19.22 -15.44 -0.42
N GLU A 120 -20.53 -15.24 -0.38
CA GLU A 120 -21.50 -16.33 -0.20
C GLU A 120 -21.45 -17.36 -1.34
N ARG A 121 -21.10 -16.92 -2.55
CA ARG A 121 -20.99 -17.77 -3.76
C ARG A 121 -19.55 -18.17 -4.05
N THR A 122 -18.60 -17.32 -3.67
CA THR A 122 -17.17 -17.53 -3.90
C THR A 122 -16.40 -17.17 -2.62
N PRO A 123 -16.34 -18.08 -1.63
CA PRO A 123 -15.80 -17.78 -0.29
C PRO A 123 -14.38 -17.21 -0.29
N TYR A 124 -13.57 -17.65 -1.25
CA TYR A 124 -12.21 -17.19 -1.47
C TYR A 124 -12.06 -16.81 -2.95
N PRO A 125 -12.14 -15.51 -3.29
CA PRO A 125 -11.83 -15.02 -4.63
C PRO A 125 -10.39 -15.41 -5.01
N THR A 126 -10.16 -15.67 -6.30
CA THR A 126 -8.87 -16.12 -6.81
C THR A 126 -7.73 -15.18 -6.42
N GLY A 127 -6.67 -15.72 -5.82
CA GLY A 127 -5.49 -14.98 -5.37
C GLY A 127 -5.62 -14.34 -3.99
N LEU A 128 -6.75 -14.53 -3.30
CA LEU A 128 -7.00 -13.99 -1.95
C LEU A 128 -7.16 -15.07 -0.88
N GLU A 129 -6.92 -16.34 -1.23
CA GLU A 129 -7.20 -17.51 -0.40
C GLU A 129 -6.46 -17.49 0.94
N THR A 130 -5.22 -17.02 0.94
CA THR A 130 -4.36 -16.92 2.14
C THR A 130 -4.52 -15.59 2.88
N TYR A 131 -5.22 -14.62 2.28
CA TYR A 131 -5.27 -13.25 2.79
C TYR A 131 -6.63 -12.90 3.41
N LEU A 132 -7.70 -13.62 3.10
CA LEU A 132 -9.02 -13.36 3.65
C LEU A 132 -9.33 -14.23 4.87
N VAL A 133 -9.87 -13.58 5.91
CA VAL A 133 -10.51 -14.29 7.01
C VAL A 133 -11.92 -14.74 6.59
N PRO A 134 -12.54 -15.73 7.27
CA PRO A 134 -13.88 -16.21 6.91
C PRO A 134 -14.97 -15.13 6.94
N ALA A 135 -14.89 -14.18 7.89
CA ALA A 135 -15.81 -13.06 7.95
C ALA A 135 -15.53 -12.02 6.86
N THR A 136 -16.57 -11.31 6.40
CA THR A 136 -16.45 -10.18 5.47
C THR A 136 -17.15 -8.97 6.08
N GLY A 137 -16.38 -7.92 6.33
CA GLY A 137 -16.80 -6.72 7.04
C GLY A 137 -16.13 -5.45 6.51
N ASP A 138 -16.35 -4.37 7.24
CA ASP A 138 -15.69 -3.07 7.05
C ASP A 138 -14.17 -3.17 7.22
N ASP A 139 -13.68 -4.06 8.07
CA ASP A 139 -12.25 -4.31 8.28
C ASP A 139 -11.54 -5.06 7.14
N THR A 140 -12.27 -5.62 6.18
CA THR A 140 -11.71 -6.58 5.21
C THR A 140 -10.74 -5.91 4.25
N LEU A 141 -11.10 -4.76 3.68
CA LEU A 141 -10.22 -4.03 2.75
C LEU A 141 -9.04 -3.38 3.49
N ALA A 142 -9.26 -2.85 4.70
CA ALA A 142 -8.19 -2.34 5.55
C ALA A 142 -7.17 -3.44 5.91
N SER A 143 -7.64 -4.66 6.20
CA SER A 143 -6.77 -5.82 6.46
C SER A 143 -5.94 -6.22 5.24
N ILE A 144 -6.49 -6.11 4.03
CA ILE A 144 -5.74 -6.33 2.79
C ILE A 144 -4.70 -5.22 2.58
N ALA A 145 -5.07 -3.95 2.77
CA ALA A 145 -4.14 -2.83 2.67
C ALA A 145 -2.94 -3.03 3.61
N PHE A 146 -3.20 -3.38 4.87
CA PHE A 146 -2.15 -3.72 5.83
C PHE A 146 -1.25 -4.87 5.35
N LYS A 147 -1.82 -5.90 4.72
CA LYS A 147 -1.04 -7.03 4.18
C LYS A 147 -0.16 -6.62 2.98
N VAL A 148 -0.66 -5.75 2.10
CA VAL A 148 0.15 -5.17 1.01
C VAL A 148 1.33 -4.38 1.58
N GLU A 149 1.08 -3.52 2.58
CA GLU A 149 2.15 -2.79 3.26
C GLU A 149 3.17 -3.72 3.93
N LYS A 150 2.69 -4.74 4.64
CA LYS A 150 3.55 -5.75 5.28
C LYS A 150 4.47 -6.43 4.27
N LEU A 151 3.94 -6.89 3.13
CA LEU A 151 4.73 -7.52 2.07
C LEU A 151 5.79 -6.56 1.49
N LEU A 152 5.49 -5.26 1.40
CA LEU A 152 6.49 -4.26 1.01
C LEU A 152 7.60 -4.12 2.05
N GLY A 153 7.26 -4.13 3.35
CA GLY A 153 8.23 -4.10 4.44
C GLY A 153 9.12 -5.35 4.49
N GLU A 154 8.58 -6.50 4.11
CA GLU A 154 9.31 -7.78 4.07
C GLU A 154 10.16 -7.96 2.78
N GLU A 155 10.34 -6.91 1.98
CA GLU A 155 11.04 -6.97 0.68
C GLU A 155 10.43 -7.99 -0.30
N GLN A 156 9.10 -8.19 -0.25
CA GLN A 156 8.33 -9.07 -1.13
C GLN A 156 7.44 -8.28 -2.11
N PRO A 157 8.00 -7.39 -2.95
CA PRO A 157 7.22 -6.50 -3.81
C PRO A 157 6.37 -7.25 -4.84
N ARG A 158 6.83 -8.43 -5.28
CA ARG A 158 6.08 -9.27 -6.22
C ARG A 158 4.78 -9.79 -5.60
N GLU A 159 4.84 -10.28 -4.37
CA GLU A 159 3.65 -10.77 -3.67
C GLU A 159 2.70 -9.62 -3.34
N ALA A 160 3.24 -8.45 -2.97
CA ALA A 160 2.44 -7.23 -2.79
C ALA A 160 1.67 -6.84 -4.07
N VAL A 161 2.32 -6.94 -5.24
CA VAL A 161 1.70 -6.72 -6.55
C VAL A 161 0.62 -7.76 -6.83
N GLU A 162 0.91 -9.04 -6.63
CA GLU A 162 -0.04 -10.13 -6.87
C GLU A 162 -1.31 -9.95 -6.02
N LEU A 163 -1.16 -9.65 -4.72
CA LEU A 163 -2.27 -9.36 -3.81
C LEU A 163 -3.07 -8.12 -4.24
N ALA A 164 -2.39 -7.03 -4.61
CA ALA A 164 -3.05 -5.81 -5.06
C ALA A 164 -3.88 -6.04 -6.33
N LEU A 165 -3.32 -6.76 -7.31
CA LEU A 165 -4.00 -7.07 -8.57
C LEU A 165 -5.18 -8.03 -8.38
N ALA A 166 -5.06 -9.03 -7.52
CA ALA A 166 -6.15 -9.94 -7.17
C ALA A 166 -7.30 -9.18 -6.47
N THR A 167 -6.96 -8.28 -5.56
CA THR A 167 -7.93 -7.47 -4.83
C THR A 167 -8.67 -6.50 -5.76
N ALA A 168 -7.95 -5.79 -6.62
CA ALA A 168 -8.57 -4.90 -7.60
C ALA A 168 -9.48 -5.68 -8.58
N ALA A 169 -9.06 -6.88 -9.02
CA ALA A 169 -9.90 -7.74 -9.87
C ALA A 169 -11.16 -8.23 -9.14
N TRP A 170 -11.10 -8.49 -7.84
CA TRP A 170 -12.27 -8.82 -7.04
C TRP A 170 -13.21 -7.62 -6.90
N LEU A 171 -12.67 -6.42 -6.64
CA LEU A 171 -13.46 -5.18 -6.55
C LEU A 171 -14.17 -4.84 -7.87
N GLN A 172 -13.56 -5.15 -9.03
CA GLN A 172 -14.23 -5.02 -10.34
C GLN A 172 -15.43 -5.96 -10.46
N GLN A 173 -15.32 -7.20 -9.97
CA GLN A 173 -16.41 -8.18 -10.07
C GLN A 173 -17.62 -7.82 -9.22
N ILE A 174 -17.41 -7.14 -8.09
CA ILE A 174 -18.51 -6.69 -7.23
C ILE A 174 -19.04 -5.31 -7.62
N ALA A 175 -18.32 -4.54 -8.44
CA ALA A 175 -18.66 -3.16 -8.77
C ALA A 175 -20.07 -2.97 -9.33
N PRO A 176 -20.59 -3.83 -10.25
CA PRO A 176 -21.97 -3.71 -10.72
C PRO A 176 -22.97 -3.80 -9.57
N ARG A 177 -22.75 -4.74 -8.64
CA ARG A 177 -23.63 -4.95 -7.49
C ARG A 177 -23.53 -3.80 -6.47
N ALA A 178 -22.33 -3.29 -6.22
CA ALA A 178 -22.15 -2.12 -5.36
C ALA A 178 -22.90 -0.91 -5.92
N ARG A 179 -22.87 -0.70 -7.25
CA ARG A 179 -23.59 0.39 -7.92
C ARG A 179 -25.12 0.21 -7.92
N GLU A 180 -25.62 -1.02 -7.98
CA GLU A 180 -27.05 -1.31 -7.80
C GLU A 180 -27.52 -0.94 -6.39
N LEU A 181 -26.70 -1.22 -5.38
CA LEU A 181 -26.99 -0.94 -3.97
C LEU A 181 -26.88 0.56 -3.66
N ASP A 182 -25.93 1.25 -4.27
CA ASP A 182 -25.74 2.69 -4.14
C ASP A 182 -25.14 3.28 -5.44
N PRO A 183 -25.94 4.03 -6.23
CA PRO A 183 -25.48 4.66 -7.46
C PRO A 183 -24.36 5.69 -7.28
N GLU A 184 -24.18 6.25 -6.08
CA GLU A 184 -23.17 7.29 -5.78
C GLU A 184 -21.77 6.70 -5.52
N VAL A 185 -21.62 5.37 -5.48
CA VAL A 185 -20.33 4.66 -5.37
C VAL A 185 -19.37 5.01 -6.52
N GLY A 186 -19.91 5.56 -7.61
CA GLY A 186 -19.15 5.97 -8.78
C GLY A 186 -18.72 4.79 -9.65
N ASP A 187 -17.73 5.03 -10.52
CA ASP A 187 -17.20 3.98 -11.41
C ASP A 187 -16.06 3.20 -10.76
N LEU A 188 -16.41 2.41 -9.74
CA LEU A 188 -15.46 1.52 -9.05
C LEU A 188 -14.78 0.56 -10.05
N ASN A 189 -15.49 0.11 -11.09
CA ASN A 189 -14.95 -0.80 -12.08
C ASN A 189 -13.83 -0.16 -12.92
N GLU A 190 -14.08 1.02 -13.48
CA GLU A 190 -13.10 1.77 -14.26
C GLU A 190 -11.90 2.17 -13.39
N LEU A 191 -12.15 2.61 -12.15
CA LEU A 191 -11.09 2.98 -11.23
C LEU A 191 -10.17 1.79 -10.91
N MET A 192 -10.74 0.63 -10.61
CA MET A 192 -9.95 -0.58 -10.32
C MET A 192 -9.22 -1.10 -11.58
N GLU A 193 -9.78 -0.91 -12.78
CA GLU A 193 -9.06 -1.25 -14.02
C GLU A 193 -7.81 -0.37 -14.17
N ARG A 194 -7.96 0.94 -13.96
CA ARG A 194 -6.85 1.89 -14.05
C ARG A 194 -5.78 1.58 -13.02
N VAL A 195 -6.16 1.28 -11.78
CA VAL A 195 -5.22 0.84 -10.73
C VAL A 195 -4.44 -0.40 -11.17
N ARG A 196 -5.12 -1.42 -11.73
CA ARG A 196 -4.44 -2.63 -12.21
C ARG A 196 -3.41 -2.33 -13.31
N GLN A 197 -3.75 -1.42 -14.23
CA GLN A 197 -2.84 -1.00 -15.29
C GLN A 197 -1.63 -0.25 -14.71
N ASP A 198 -1.85 0.70 -13.81
CA ASP A 198 -0.81 1.49 -13.17
C ASP A 198 0.14 0.61 -12.34
N VAL A 199 -0.39 -0.34 -11.55
CA VAL A 199 0.41 -1.27 -10.75
C VAL A 199 1.22 -2.21 -11.64
N ARG A 200 0.64 -2.74 -12.72
CA ARG A 200 1.37 -3.59 -13.68
C ARG A 200 2.49 -2.83 -14.38
N ALA A 201 2.22 -1.59 -14.80
CA ALA A 201 3.22 -0.75 -15.45
C ALA A 201 4.38 -0.46 -14.49
N ALA A 202 4.09 -0.09 -13.24
CA ALA A 202 5.12 0.15 -12.23
C ALA A 202 5.91 -1.11 -11.87
N ALA A 203 5.26 -2.28 -11.82
CA ALA A 203 5.91 -3.55 -11.55
C ALA A 203 6.84 -4.02 -12.68
N ALA A 204 6.61 -3.56 -13.92
CA ALA A 204 7.50 -3.87 -15.05
C ALA A 204 8.84 -3.14 -15.00
N ASP A 205 8.96 -2.12 -14.14
CA ASP A 205 10.19 -1.34 -13.95
C ASP A 205 11.13 -1.93 -12.86
N ILE A 206 10.75 -3.07 -12.26
CA ILE A 206 11.45 -3.73 -11.14
C ILE A 206 12.06 -5.05 -11.60
#